data_AF-A0A7C0XBT7-F1
#
_entry.id   AF-A0A7C0XBT7-F1
#
_cell.length_a   1.000
_cell.length_b   1.000
_cell.length_c   1.000
_cell.angle_alpha   90.00
_cell.angle_beta   90.00
_cell.angle_gamma   90.00
#
_symmetry.space_group_name_H-M   'P 1'
#
loop_
_entity.id
_entity.type
_entity.pdbx_description
1 polymer ?
#
loop_
_entity_poly.entity_id
_entity_poly.type
_entity_poly.pdbx_seq_one_letter_code
_entity_poly.pdbx_strand_id
1 'polypeptide(L)'
;MKYSKFFLPTLKEVPAEAEVISHKLLLRAGMIRKLGSGLYSYLPLGLRSLRKVEKIIREEMDRTGAQEILMPIVQPSELWRESGRWEHYGKELLRFEDRHGRAGCLGPTHEEIITDIVRKEVRSYRDLPLNLYQIQTKFRDEIRPRFGLMRGREFIMKDAYSFDVDDEALEKTYQVMYKAYCRIFERCGLDFRPVEADTGSIGGHASHEFMVMSDTGEDRIVCCTSCSYAANVELAPVIRSSNPQITESVNHQSTKVITPGKCSVKEVTEFLEISADHLVKTLIMVADDRPVAVLIRGDHELNNIKLKHLLGV
;
A
#
# COMPACT_ATOMS: atom_id res chain seq x y z
N MET A 1 38.01 -4.17 -3.42
CA MET A 1 37.97 -4.86 -2.10
C MET A 1 38.27 -6.33 -2.32
N LYS A 2 39.23 -6.93 -1.61
CA LYS A 2 39.53 -8.37 -1.73
C LYS A 2 38.46 -9.18 -0.97
N TYR A 3 38.06 -10.33 -1.52
CA TYR A 3 37.04 -11.20 -0.90
C TYR A 3 37.40 -11.60 0.53
N SER A 4 38.68 -11.92 0.78
CA SER A 4 39.19 -12.33 2.10
C SER A 4 39.04 -11.28 3.21
N LYS A 5 38.76 -10.02 2.87
CA LYS A 5 38.51 -8.92 3.83
C LYS A 5 37.06 -8.47 3.84
N PHE A 6 36.19 -9.09 3.04
CA PHE A 6 34.80 -8.70 2.89
C PHE A 6 33.92 -9.55 3.81
N PHE A 7 33.20 -8.90 4.73
CA PHE A 7 32.27 -9.60 5.61
C PHE A 7 31.05 -10.06 4.80
N LEU A 8 31.08 -11.32 4.38
CA LEU A 8 30.06 -11.95 3.54
C LEU A 8 29.75 -13.37 4.07
N PRO A 9 28.97 -13.48 5.16
CA PRO A 9 28.62 -14.77 5.73
C PRO A 9 27.58 -15.46 4.84
N THR A 10 28.01 -16.24 3.85
CA THR A 10 27.08 -17.01 3.00
C THR A 10 26.50 -18.21 3.75
N LEU A 11 25.26 -18.59 3.46
CA LEU A 11 24.63 -19.79 4.06
C LEU A 11 24.48 -20.91 3.02
N LYS A 12 24.84 -22.13 3.42
CA LYS A 12 24.62 -23.34 2.62
C LYS A 12 23.12 -23.66 2.55
N GLU A 13 22.46 -23.62 3.69
CA GLU A 13 21.04 -23.95 3.88
C GLU A 13 20.21 -22.68 4.06
N VAL A 14 18.95 -22.74 3.62
CA VAL A 14 17.98 -21.65 3.77
C VAL A 14 17.33 -21.76 5.15
N PRO A 15 17.25 -20.68 5.94
CA PRO A 15 16.46 -20.67 7.18
C PRO A 15 14.98 -21.01 6.92
N ALA A 16 14.38 -21.82 7.77
CA ALA A 16 13.01 -22.33 7.57
C ALA A 16 11.95 -21.22 7.52
N GLU A 17 12.19 -20.07 8.16
CA GLU A 17 11.27 -18.94 8.16
C GLU A 17 11.25 -18.13 6.84
N ALA A 18 12.14 -18.42 5.90
CA ALA A 18 12.18 -17.72 4.63
C ALA A 18 11.26 -18.41 3.62
N GLU A 19 10.13 -17.76 3.30
CA GLU A 19 9.12 -18.33 2.39
C GLU A 19 9.37 -17.97 0.92
N VAL A 20 9.53 -16.66 0.63
CA VAL A 20 9.71 -16.12 -0.72
C VAL A 20 11.15 -16.20 -1.22
N ILE A 21 11.34 -16.35 -2.53
CA ILE A 21 12.65 -16.57 -3.15
C ILE A 21 13.64 -15.42 -2.89
N SER A 22 13.16 -14.17 -2.93
CA SER A 22 13.98 -12.99 -2.65
C SER A 22 14.57 -13.03 -1.23
N HIS A 23 13.75 -13.34 -0.23
CA HIS A 23 14.18 -13.47 1.16
C HIS A 23 15.20 -14.61 1.34
N LYS A 24 14.93 -15.78 0.75
CA LYS A 24 15.84 -16.94 0.78
C LYS A 24 17.22 -16.59 0.20
N LEU A 25 17.24 -15.91 -0.96
CA LEU A 25 18.48 -15.53 -1.65
C LEU A 25 19.25 -14.44 -0.90
N LEU A 26 18.58 -13.41 -0.39
CA LEU A 26 19.22 -12.33 0.38
C LEU A 26 19.91 -12.86 1.65
N LEU A 27 19.30 -13.82 2.34
CA LEU A 27 19.90 -14.48 3.49
C LEU A 27 21.11 -15.34 3.09
N ARG A 28 20.96 -16.19 2.07
CA ARG A 28 22.02 -17.10 1.60
C ARG A 28 23.23 -16.37 1.04
N ALA A 29 23.01 -15.27 0.33
CA ALA A 29 24.07 -14.43 -0.21
C ALA A 29 24.76 -13.57 0.86
N GLY A 30 24.34 -13.64 2.12
CA GLY A 30 24.91 -12.81 3.20
C GLY A 30 24.64 -11.32 3.00
N MET A 31 23.50 -10.95 2.39
CA MET A 31 23.12 -9.55 2.16
C MET A 31 22.34 -8.95 3.33
N ILE A 32 21.54 -9.77 4.03
CA ILE A 32 20.78 -9.34 5.22
C ILE A 32 20.86 -10.36 6.35
N ARG A 33 20.57 -9.93 7.58
CA ARG A 33 20.35 -10.80 8.74
C ARG A 33 19.16 -10.36 9.55
N LYS A 34 18.33 -11.32 9.95
CA LYS A 34 17.21 -11.08 10.84
C LYS A 34 17.75 -10.77 12.24
N LEU A 35 17.36 -9.62 12.80
CA LEU A 35 17.62 -9.23 14.17
C LEU A 35 16.43 -9.59 15.08
N GLY A 36 15.21 -9.43 14.55
CA GLY A 36 13.95 -9.73 15.23
C GLY A 36 12.82 -9.88 14.21
N SER A 37 11.58 -10.09 14.68
CA SER A 37 10.43 -10.16 13.77
C SER A 37 10.26 -8.85 13.00
N GLY A 38 10.36 -8.90 11.68
CA GLY A 38 10.29 -7.74 10.79
C GLY A 38 11.48 -6.76 10.87
N LEU A 39 12.59 -7.14 11.53
CA LEU A 39 13.76 -6.28 11.71
C LEU A 39 14.99 -6.94 11.10
N TYR A 40 15.66 -6.25 10.17
CA TYR A 40 16.78 -6.80 9.40
C TYR A 40 17.97 -5.84 9.38
N SER A 41 19.16 -6.40 9.61
CA SER A 41 20.43 -5.71 9.38
C SER A 41 20.87 -5.90 7.93
N TYR A 42 21.21 -4.79 7.26
CA TYR A 42 21.85 -4.82 5.94
C TYR A 42 23.35 -5.05 6.10
N LEU A 43 23.84 -6.19 5.60
CA LEU A 43 25.27 -6.53 5.57
C LEU A 43 25.97 -5.82 4.39
N PRO A 44 27.31 -5.80 4.32
CA PRO A 44 28.04 -4.97 3.36
C PRO A 44 27.60 -5.13 1.89
N LEU A 45 27.28 -6.34 1.43
CA LEU A 45 26.79 -6.56 0.06
C LEU A 45 25.36 -6.01 -0.14
N GLY A 46 24.47 -6.23 0.83
CA GLY A 46 23.10 -5.70 0.84
C GLY A 46 23.10 -4.17 0.87
N LEU A 47 23.87 -3.59 1.78
CA LEU A 47 24.01 -2.14 1.93
C LEU A 47 24.57 -1.48 0.67
N ARG A 48 25.57 -2.09 0.01
CA ARG A 48 26.08 -1.57 -1.27
C ARG A 48 25.01 -1.58 -2.37
N SER A 49 24.14 -2.57 -2.37
CA SER A 49 23.05 -2.68 -3.35
C SER A 49 21.98 -1.63 -3.07
N LEU A 50 21.57 -1.49 -1.80
CA LEU A 50 20.67 -0.43 -1.34
C LEU A 50 21.17 0.96 -1.74
N ARG A 51 22.44 1.29 -1.48
CA ARG A 51 23.01 2.60 -1.83
C ARG A 51 23.02 2.89 -3.34
N LYS A 52 23.07 1.86 -4.19
CA LYS A 52 22.92 2.04 -5.64
C LYS A 52 21.49 2.41 -6.01
N VAL A 53 20.50 1.75 -5.39
CA VAL A 53 19.07 2.08 -5.58
C VAL A 53 18.81 3.51 -5.10
N GLU A 54 19.27 3.87 -3.90
CA GLU A 54 19.12 5.24 -3.39
C GLU A 54 19.77 6.28 -4.32
N LYS A 55 20.93 5.95 -4.92
CA LYS A 55 21.59 6.85 -5.87
C LYS A 55 20.74 7.08 -7.13
N ILE A 56 20.14 6.02 -7.69
CA ILE A 56 19.22 6.15 -8.82
C ILE A 56 18.03 7.04 -8.44
N ILE A 57 17.46 6.81 -7.25
CA ILE A 57 16.34 7.60 -6.75
C ILE A 57 16.73 9.07 -6.65
N ARG A 58 17.84 9.41 -5.97
CA ARG A 58 18.31 10.79 -5.85
C ARG A 58 18.49 11.46 -7.20
N GLU A 59 19.19 10.81 -8.13
CA GLU A 59 19.43 11.37 -9.47
C GLU A 59 18.13 11.68 -10.23
N GLU A 60 17.09 10.86 -10.08
CA GLU A 60 15.79 11.12 -10.73
C GLU A 60 14.92 12.14 -9.99
N MET A 61 15.02 12.24 -8.66
CA MET A 61 14.35 13.26 -7.85
C MET A 61 14.99 14.64 -8.06
N ASP A 62 16.32 14.72 -8.08
CA ASP A 62 17.06 15.97 -8.33
C ASP A 62 16.76 16.49 -9.74
N ARG A 63 16.57 15.59 -10.72
CA ARG A 63 16.14 15.94 -12.08
C ARG A 63 14.76 16.63 -12.11
N THR A 64 13.87 16.35 -11.16
CA THR A 64 12.56 17.03 -11.07
C THR A 64 12.62 18.35 -10.31
N GLY A 65 13.79 18.72 -9.76
CA GLY A 65 13.92 19.86 -8.86
C GLY A 65 13.42 19.60 -7.43
N ALA A 66 13.11 18.35 -7.08
CA ALA A 66 12.79 18.00 -5.70
C ALA A 66 14.04 18.10 -4.83
N GLN A 67 13.90 18.58 -3.59
CA GLN A 67 15.04 18.85 -2.71
C GLN A 67 15.08 17.83 -1.57
N GLU A 68 16.24 17.16 -1.40
CA GLU A 68 16.43 16.18 -0.33
C GLU A 68 16.59 16.91 1.02
N ILE A 69 15.75 16.52 1.99
CA ILE A 69 15.83 16.90 3.40
C ILE A 69 15.88 15.62 4.26
N LEU A 70 16.08 15.76 5.56
CA LEU A 70 16.03 14.63 6.49
C LEU A 70 15.23 15.00 7.74
N MET A 71 14.12 14.33 7.95
CA MET A 71 13.23 14.56 9.09
C MET A 71 13.47 13.51 10.20
N PRO A 72 13.22 13.86 11.47
CA PRO A 72 13.35 12.93 12.59
C PRO A 72 12.43 11.70 12.44
N ILE A 73 12.89 10.53 12.87
CA ILE A 73 12.02 9.34 13.02
C ILE A 73 11.13 9.47 14.27
N VAL A 74 11.63 10.11 15.32
CA VAL A 74 10.85 10.39 16.53
C VAL A 74 9.98 11.60 16.27
N GLN A 75 8.67 11.43 16.41
CA GLN A 75 7.68 12.46 16.10
C GLN A 75 6.81 12.75 17.34
N PRO A 76 6.60 14.04 17.68
CA PRO A 76 5.78 14.44 18.82
C PRO A 76 4.30 14.09 18.56
N SER A 77 3.59 13.61 19.60
CA SER A 77 2.19 13.21 19.48
C SER A 77 1.26 14.37 19.11
N GLU A 78 1.63 15.60 19.45
CA GLU A 78 0.85 16.81 19.22
C GLU A 78 0.55 17.02 17.75
N LEU A 79 1.55 16.85 16.87
CA LEU A 79 1.36 17.01 15.42
C LEU A 79 0.42 15.94 14.83
N TRP A 80 0.47 14.72 15.36
CA TRP A 80 -0.43 13.63 14.96
C TRP A 80 -1.86 13.80 15.48
N ARG A 81 -2.02 14.47 16.63
CA ARG A 81 -3.33 14.82 17.17
C ARG A 81 -3.96 15.97 16.39
N GLU A 82 -3.15 16.94 15.93
CA GLU A 82 -3.62 18.01 15.04
C GLU A 82 -4.22 17.45 13.74
N SER A 83 -3.65 16.37 13.17
CA SER A 83 -4.20 15.70 11.99
C SER A 83 -5.31 14.69 12.29
N GLY A 84 -5.56 14.38 13.57
CA GLY A 84 -6.44 13.29 14.02
C GLY A 84 -5.90 11.88 13.75
N ARG A 85 -4.74 11.72 13.10
CA ARG A 85 -4.17 10.41 12.78
C ARG A 85 -3.58 9.71 14.00
N TRP A 86 -3.36 10.42 15.12
CA TRP A 86 -2.90 9.79 16.36
C TRP A 86 -3.83 8.67 16.82
N GLU A 87 -5.15 8.83 16.71
CA GLU A 87 -6.15 7.81 17.04
C GLU A 87 -6.43 6.91 15.83
N HIS A 88 -6.67 7.49 14.65
CA HIS A 88 -7.13 6.76 13.47
C HIS A 88 -6.12 5.77 12.88
N TYR A 89 -4.81 6.00 13.04
CA TYR A 89 -3.78 5.09 12.50
C TYR A 89 -3.78 3.71 13.18
N GLY A 90 -4.40 3.59 14.36
CA GLY A 90 -4.56 2.31 15.03
C GLY A 90 -3.26 1.75 15.62
N LYS A 91 -3.16 0.42 15.67
CA LYS A 91 -2.08 -0.29 16.39
C LYS A 91 -0.75 -0.34 15.64
N GLU A 92 -0.75 -0.04 14.34
CA GLU A 92 0.47 0.01 13.53
C GLU A 92 1.37 1.19 13.89
N LEU A 93 0.81 2.24 14.50
CA LEU A 93 1.56 3.38 15.01
C LEU A 93 2.24 3.00 16.33
N LEU A 94 3.57 2.83 16.30
CA LEU A 94 4.34 2.56 17.50
C LEU A 94 4.44 3.84 18.35
N ARG A 95 3.66 3.90 19.41
CA ARG A 95 3.62 4.99 20.39
C ARG A 95 4.54 4.68 21.56
N PHE A 96 5.19 5.70 22.11
CA PHE A 96 6.03 5.60 23.30
C PHE A 96 5.96 6.90 24.10
N GLU A 97 6.46 6.84 25.34
CA GLU A 97 6.65 8.01 26.19
C GLU A 97 8.13 8.18 26.49
N ASP A 98 8.62 9.42 26.45
CA ASP A 98 9.99 9.72 26.85
C ASP A 98 10.13 9.76 28.38
N ARG A 99 11.36 9.94 28.86
CA ARG A 99 11.68 10.02 30.30
C ARG A 99 11.00 11.18 31.05
N HIS A 100 10.39 12.12 30.34
CA HIS A 100 9.66 13.27 30.89
C HIS A 100 8.14 13.09 30.75
N GLY A 101 7.66 11.92 30.32
CA GLY A 101 6.24 11.65 30.11
C GLY A 101 5.67 12.28 28.85
N ARG A 102 6.50 12.73 27.91
CA ARG A 102 6.01 13.27 26.62
C ARG A 102 5.73 12.11 25.67
N ALA A 103 4.51 12.08 25.16
CA ALA A 103 4.09 11.09 24.19
C ALA A 103 4.65 11.40 22.79
N GLY A 104 5.12 10.35 22.10
CA GLY A 104 5.59 10.42 20.74
C GLY A 104 5.40 9.09 20.01
N CYS A 105 5.79 9.06 18.75
CA CYS A 105 5.77 7.85 17.94
C CYS A 105 7.03 7.74 17.09
N LEU A 106 7.30 6.52 16.61
CA LEU A 106 8.22 6.31 15.49
C LEU A 106 7.43 6.48 14.19
N GLY A 107 7.84 7.45 13.37
CA GLY A 107 7.14 7.85 12.17
C GLY A 107 6.99 6.71 11.15
N PRO A 108 5.75 6.27 10.86
CA PRO A 108 5.48 5.36 9.75
C PRO A 108 5.45 6.08 8.39
N THR A 109 5.34 7.41 8.42
CA THR A 109 5.34 8.41 7.35
C THR A 109 5.51 9.82 7.97
N HIS A 110 5.51 10.90 7.19
CA HIS A 110 5.90 12.24 7.64
C HIS A 110 4.99 13.38 7.16
N GLU A 111 3.71 13.14 6.78
CA GLU A 111 2.80 14.21 6.31
C GLU A 111 2.66 15.35 7.34
N GLU A 112 2.51 15.04 8.62
CA GLU A 112 2.37 16.03 9.70
C GLU A 112 3.65 16.85 9.88
N ILE A 113 4.80 16.19 9.80
CA ILE A 113 6.10 16.81 10.08
C ILE A 113 6.46 17.78 8.96
N ILE A 114 6.28 17.37 7.71
CA ILE A 114 6.58 18.23 6.58
C ILE A 114 5.60 19.40 6.49
N THR A 115 4.32 19.18 6.84
CA THR A 115 3.32 20.25 6.92
C THR A 115 3.68 21.26 8.01
N ASP A 116 4.19 20.81 9.16
CA ASP A 116 4.66 21.70 10.23
C ASP A 116 5.88 22.54 9.82
N ILE A 117 6.80 21.98 9.03
CA ILE A 117 7.92 22.72 8.46
C ILE A 117 7.40 23.79 7.49
N VAL A 118 6.59 23.38 6.51
CA VAL A 118 6.13 24.28 5.45
C VAL A 118 5.23 25.39 5.99
N ARG A 119 4.33 25.12 6.95
CA ARG A 119 3.49 26.17 7.56
C ARG A 119 4.28 27.24 8.32
N LYS A 120 5.50 26.92 8.76
CA LYS A 120 6.40 27.85 9.48
C LYS A 120 7.28 28.65 8.53
N GLU A 121 7.76 28.02 7.46
CA GLU A 121 8.78 28.59 6.58
C GLU A 121 8.19 29.24 5.31
N VAL A 122 7.10 28.69 4.74
CA VAL A 122 6.47 29.24 3.53
C VAL A 122 5.47 30.33 3.92
N ARG A 123 5.69 31.54 3.40
CA ARG A 123 4.89 32.73 3.75
C ARG A 123 4.18 33.37 2.55
N SER A 124 4.56 33.00 1.33
CA SER A 124 3.98 33.55 0.11
C SER A 124 3.73 32.47 -0.95
N TYR A 125 2.71 32.68 -1.79
CA TYR A 125 2.48 31.86 -2.99
C TYR A 125 3.69 31.87 -3.94
N ARG A 126 4.57 32.89 -3.84
CA ARG A 126 5.79 33.01 -4.65
C ARG A 126 6.87 31.99 -4.29
N ASP A 127 6.77 31.39 -3.11
CA ASP A 127 7.68 30.33 -2.65
C ASP A 127 7.21 28.94 -3.13
N LEU A 128 6.09 28.87 -3.85
CA LEU A 128 5.47 27.65 -4.39
C LEU A 128 5.57 27.63 -5.94
N PRO A 129 5.63 26.43 -6.56
CA PRO A 129 5.56 25.11 -5.96
C PRO A 129 6.86 24.70 -5.25
N LEU A 130 6.71 23.91 -4.19
CA LEU A 130 7.81 23.37 -3.40
C LEU A 130 7.70 21.85 -3.37
N ASN A 131 8.80 21.13 -3.63
CA ASN A 131 8.83 19.67 -3.59
C ASN A 131 10.02 19.20 -2.75
N LEU A 132 9.73 18.58 -1.61
CA LEU A 132 10.72 18.13 -0.62
C LEU A 132 10.62 16.61 -0.48
N TYR A 133 11.76 15.93 -0.41
CA TYR A 133 11.79 14.47 -0.22
C TYR A 133 12.86 14.05 0.78
N GLN A 134 12.74 12.83 1.30
CA GLN A 134 13.79 12.21 2.11
C GLN A 134 13.92 10.72 1.79
N ILE A 135 15.09 10.14 2.07
CA ILE A 135 15.29 8.69 2.08
C ILE A 135 15.63 8.29 3.52
N GLN A 136 14.64 7.74 4.23
CA GLN A 136 14.71 7.63 5.69
C GLN A 136 13.98 6.38 6.21
N THR A 137 14.43 5.89 7.37
CA THR A 137 13.86 4.71 8.05
C THR A 137 12.49 4.99 8.67
N LYS A 138 11.49 4.20 8.28
CA LYS A 138 10.13 4.21 8.82
C LYS A 138 9.92 3.03 9.77
N PHE A 139 8.93 3.17 10.64
CA PHE A 139 8.50 2.10 11.51
C PHE A 139 6.98 1.90 11.43
N ARG A 140 6.52 0.67 11.17
CA ARG A 140 5.12 0.24 11.28
C ARG A 140 5.08 -1.04 12.10
N ASP A 141 4.31 -1.07 13.18
CA ASP A 141 4.20 -2.27 14.03
C ASP A 141 3.27 -3.32 13.40
N GLU A 142 3.69 -3.83 12.25
CA GLU A 142 2.98 -4.79 11.43
C GLU A 142 2.65 -6.05 12.24
N ILE A 143 1.37 -6.45 12.22
CA ILE A 143 0.87 -7.59 13.01
C ILE A 143 1.51 -8.91 12.60
N ARG A 144 1.81 -9.07 11.30
CA ARG A 144 2.46 -10.27 10.74
C ARG A 144 3.54 -9.89 9.74
N PRO A 145 4.74 -9.50 10.22
CA PRO A 145 5.87 -9.21 9.34
C PRO A 145 6.27 -10.50 8.61
N ARG A 146 6.32 -10.44 7.28
CA ARG A 146 6.56 -11.61 6.43
C ARG A 146 7.36 -11.24 5.20
N PHE A 147 7.84 -12.26 4.50
CA PHE A 147 8.52 -12.11 3.21
C PHE A 147 9.80 -11.26 3.21
N GLY A 148 10.54 -11.28 4.33
CA GLY A 148 11.84 -10.61 4.40
C GLY A 148 11.71 -9.09 4.40
N LEU A 149 12.35 -8.44 3.42
CA LEU A 149 12.32 -6.99 3.26
C LEU A 149 11.04 -6.45 2.63
N MET A 150 10.16 -7.32 2.09
CA MET A 150 8.92 -6.86 1.44
C MET A 150 7.89 -6.35 2.45
N ARG A 151 7.83 -6.96 3.65
CA ARG A 151 6.90 -6.55 4.72
C ARG A 151 7.56 -6.65 6.10
N GLY A 152 8.43 -5.69 6.37
CA GLY A 152 9.10 -5.51 7.66
C GLY A 152 8.37 -4.55 8.59
N ARG A 153 8.84 -4.45 9.84
CA ARG A 153 8.40 -3.41 10.78
C ARG A 153 9.24 -2.14 10.67
N GLU A 154 10.55 -2.32 10.50
CA GLU A 154 11.48 -1.25 10.18
C GLU A 154 11.94 -1.40 8.73
N PHE A 155 11.78 -0.35 7.94
CA PHE A 155 12.10 -0.36 6.52
C PHE A 155 12.52 1.04 6.04
N ILE A 156 13.17 1.10 4.88
CA ILE A 156 13.62 2.36 4.30
C ILE A 156 12.60 2.78 3.26
N MET A 157 12.18 4.05 3.33
CA MET A 157 11.25 4.64 2.38
C MET A 157 11.86 5.91 1.81
N LYS A 158 11.66 6.11 0.51
CA LYS A 158 11.72 7.45 -0.07
C LYS A 158 10.31 8.02 -0.07
N ASP A 159 10.07 9.05 0.71
CA ASP A 159 8.83 9.81 0.77
C ASP A 159 9.07 11.24 0.29
N ALA A 160 8.15 11.77 -0.49
CA ALA A 160 8.23 13.09 -1.12
C ALA A 160 6.88 13.79 -0.99
N TYR A 161 6.93 15.10 -0.78
CA TYR A 161 5.77 15.93 -0.47
C TYR A 161 5.88 17.22 -1.28
N SER A 162 4.90 17.47 -2.14
CA SER A 162 4.78 18.73 -2.85
C SER A 162 3.73 19.64 -2.21
N PHE A 163 3.97 20.94 -2.32
CA PHE A 163 3.07 22.00 -1.89
C PHE A 163 2.88 22.90 -3.10
N ASP A 164 1.62 23.06 -3.49
CA ASP A 164 1.23 23.70 -4.74
C ASP A 164 0.15 24.76 -4.44
N VAL A 165 0.06 25.79 -5.29
CA VAL A 165 -0.86 26.93 -5.07
C VAL A 165 -2.32 26.60 -5.39
N ASP A 166 -2.53 25.62 -6.27
CA ASP A 166 -3.83 25.17 -6.77
C ASP A 166 -3.73 23.74 -7.33
N ASP A 167 -4.89 23.17 -7.68
CA ASP A 167 -5.00 21.80 -8.20
C ASP A 167 -4.30 21.61 -9.56
N GLU A 168 -4.21 22.66 -10.39
CA GLU A 168 -3.55 22.58 -11.69
C GLU A 168 -2.02 22.46 -11.53
N ALA A 169 -1.46 23.21 -10.58
CA ALA A 169 -0.06 23.09 -10.19
C ALA A 169 0.22 21.72 -9.56
N LEU A 170 -0.65 21.24 -8.69
CA LEU A 170 -0.56 19.89 -8.11
C LEU A 170 -0.53 18.82 -9.19
N GLU A 171 -1.44 18.85 -10.16
CA GLU A 171 -1.48 17.86 -11.24
C GLU A 171 -0.18 17.87 -12.07
N LYS A 172 0.38 19.05 -12.35
CA LYS A 172 1.69 19.16 -13.03
C LYS A 172 2.80 18.49 -12.22
N THR A 173 2.86 18.78 -10.92
CA THR A 173 3.85 18.17 -10.01
C THR A 173 3.65 16.65 -9.91
N TYR A 174 2.41 16.20 -9.83
CA TYR A 174 2.03 14.78 -9.82
C TYR A 174 2.53 14.05 -11.07
N GLN A 175 2.31 14.60 -12.26
CA GLN A 175 2.77 14.01 -13.52
C GLN A 175 4.30 13.99 -13.64
N VAL A 176 4.99 14.99 -13.09
CA VAL A 176 6.46 15.01 -13.01
C VAL A 176 6.96 13.87 -12.12
N MET A 177 6.32 13.66 -10.97
CA MET A 177 6.63 12.57 -10.04
C MET A 177 6.33 11.19 -10.63
N TYR A 178 5.18 11.04 -11.30
CA TYR A 178 4.80 9.81 -12.00
C TYR A 178 5.90 9.40 -13.00
N LYS A 179 6.33 10.33 -13.86
CA LYS A 179 7.40 10.07 -14.84
C LYS A 179 8.74 9.80 -14.18
N ALA A 180 9.06 10.45 -13.06
CA ALA A 180 10.28 10.18 -12.31
C ALA A 180 10.29 8.77 -11.74
N TYR A 181 9.17 8.30 -11.18
CA TYR A 181 9.04 6.93 -10.68
C TYR A 181 9.19 5.92 -11.82
N CYS A 182 8.56 6.14 -12.98
CA CYS A 182 8.77 5.28 -14.15
C CYS A 182 10.26 5.14 -14.48
N ARG A 183 11.00 6.26 -14.58
CA ARG A 183 12.45 6.23 -14.84
C ARG A 183 13.24 5.51 -13.74
N ILE A 184 12.87 5.67 -12.47
CA ILE A 184 13.51 4.97 -11.35
C ILE A 184 13.36 3.45 -11.52
N PHE A 185 12.14 2.96 -11.75
CA PHE A 185 11.88 1.53 -11.91
C PHE A 185 12.54 0.96 -13.17
N GLU A 186 12.50 1.68 -14.30
CA GLU A 186 13.20 1.33 -15.53
C GLU A 186 14.72 1.22 -15.32
N ARG A 187 15.33 2.20 -14.64
CA ARG A 187 16.77 2.21 -14.34
C ARG A 187 17.19 1.14 -13.34
N CYS A 188 16.27 0.70 -12.48
CA CYS A 188 16.44 -0.47 -11.62
C CYS A 188 16.29 -1.80 -12.38
N GLY A 189 15.86 -1.78 -13.65
CA GLY A 189 15.67 -2.96 -14.49
C GLY A 189 14.48 -3.82 -14.07
N LEU A 190 13.43 -3.20 -13.52
CA LEU A 190 12.24 -3.88 -13.02
C LEU A 190 11.14 -3.92 -14.09
N ASP A 191 10.41 -5.03 -14.14
CA ASP A 191 9.16 -5.13 -14.90
C ASP A 191 8.01 -4.65 -14.00
N PHE A 192 7.45 -3.49 -14.31
CA PHE A 192 6.48 -2.82 -13.46
C PHE A 192 5.33 -2.20 -14.26
N ARG A 193 4.22 -1.97 -13.57
CA ARG A 193 3.04 -1.29 -14.08
C ARG A 193 2.57 -0.24 -13.06
N PRO A 194 2.45 1.03 -13.48
CA PRO A 194 1.65 2.00 -12.74
C PRO A 194 0.18 1.59 -12.84
N VAL A 195 -0.53 1.57 -11.72
CA VAL A 195 -1.95 1.17 -11.64
C VAL A 195 -2.73 2.19 -10.82
N GLU A 196 -3.96 2.50 -11.22
CA GLU A 196 -4.85 3.30 -10.39
C GLU A 196 -5.15 2.59 -9.07
N ALA A 197 -5.13 3.32 -7.98
CA ALA A 197 -5.25 2.77 -6.63
C ALA A 197 -6.17 3.60 -5.74
N ASP A 198 -6.58 3.01 -4.63
CA ASP A 198 -7.30 3.74 -3.60
C ASP A 198 -6.39 4.80 -2.94
N THR A 199 -6.98 5.91 -2.52
CA THR A 199 -6.26 6.96 -1.76
C THR A 199 -6.07 6.57 -0.29
N GLY A 200 -6.88 5.62 0.20
CA GLY A 200 -6.78 5.05 1.54
C GLY A 200 -6.82 6.11 2.64
N SER A 201 -6.13 5.81 3.74
CA SER A 201 -6.07 6.68 4.93
C SER A 201 -5.14 7.90 4.77
N ILE A 202 -4.40 8.01 3.66
CA ILE A 202 -3.62 9.20 3.35
C ILE A 202 -4.56 10.30 2.82
N GLY A 203 -5.68 9.92 2.21
CA GLY A 203 -6.63 10.84 1.58
C GLY A 203 -6.12 11.35 0.23
N GLY A 204 -6.89 12.22 -0.41
CA GLY A 204 -6.59 12.81 -1.72
C GLY A 204 -7.63 12.47 -2.79
N HIS A 205 -7.35 12.87 -4.03
CA HIS A 205 -8.28 12.72 -5.16
C HIS A 205 -7.86 11.64 -6.17
N ALA A 206 -6.56 11.41 -6.33
CA ALA A 206 -6.01 10.43 -7.27
C ALA A 206 -4.79 9.73 -6.66
N SER A 207 -4.67 8.43 -6.91
CA SER A 207 -3.56 7.61 -6.42
C SER A 207 -3.12 6.63 -7.51
N HIS A 208 -1.80 6.49 -7.68
CA HIS A 208 -1.19 5.51 -8.55
C HIS A 208 -0.16 4.70 -7.75
N GLU A 209 -0.32 3.39 -7.78
CA GLU A 209 0.65 2.44 -7.25
C GLU A 209 1.57 1.95 -8.36
N PHE A 210 2.85 1.78 -8.05
CA PHE A 210 3.83 1.22 -8.98
C PHE A 210 4.11 -0.23 -8.61
N MET A 211 3.52 -1.15 -9.35
CA MET A 211 3.51 -2.58 -9.03
C MET A 211 4.55 -3.33 -9.87
N VAL A 212 5.49 -4.01 -9.21
CA VAL A 212 6.42 -4.93 -9.87
C VAL A 212 5.72 -6.27 -10.09
N MET A 213 5.76 -6.78 -11.32
CA MET A 213 5.08 -8.02 -11.69
C MET A 213 5.77 -9.22 -11.02
N SER A 214 5.03 -9.95 -10.18
CA SER A 214 5.55 -11.11 -9.45
C SER A 214 4.43 -12.05 -9.00
N ASP A 215 4.66 -13.36 -9.09
CA ASP A 215 3.74 -14.40 -8.59
C ASP A 215 3.58 -14.38 -7.06
N THR A 216 4.49 -13.73 -6.34
CA THR A 216 4.45 -13.60 -4.87
C THR A 216 3.97 -12.22 -4.41
N GLY A 217 3.38 -11.40 -5.29
CA GLY A 217 2.78 -10.12 -4.92
C GLY A 217 1.58 -10.31 -3.99
N GLU A 218 1.40 -9.40 -3.03
CA GLU A 218 0.21 -9.42 -2.15
C GLU A 218 -0.99 -8.75 -2.82
N ASP A 219 -0.73 -7.78 -3.68
CA ASP A 219 -1.74 -7.04 -4.44
C ASP A 219 -2.14 -7.76 -5.71
N ARG A 220 -3.42 -7.61 -6.05
CA ARG A 220 -3.99 -8.10 -7.30
C ARG A 220 -4.34 -6.91 -8.16
N ILE A 221 -3.82 -6.90 -9.37
CA ILE A 221 -4.10 -5.86 -10.36
C ILE A 221 -4.93 -6.43 -11.50
N VAL A 222 -5.76 -5.58 -12.09
CA VAL A 222 -6.40 -5.83 -13.38
C VAL A 222 -5.66 -5.02 -14.41
N CYS A 223 -5.23 -5.66 -15.50
CA CYS A 223 -4.64 -4.99 -16.64
C CYS A 223 -5.50 -5.23 -17.87
N CYS A 224 -5.80 -4.17 -18.61
CA CYS A 224 -6.43 -4.31 -19.92
C CYS A 224 -5.45 -4.96 -20.89
N THR A 225 -5.93 -5.94 -21.64
CA THR A 225 -5.13 -6.61 -22.69
C THR A 225 -5.08 -5.81 -23.99
N SER A 226 -5.93 -4.80 -24.14
CA SER A 226 -6.08 -4.00 -25.36
C SER A 226 -5.61 -2.54 -25.23
N CYS A 227 -5.40 -2.04 -24.01
CA CYS A 227 -4.94 -0.67 -23.76
C CYS A 227 -4.05 -0.58 -22.50
N SER A 228 -3.61 0.63 -22.15
CA SER A 228 -2.74 0.88 -20.99
C SER A 228 -3.46 0.90 -19.65
N TYR A 229 -4.79 0.69 -19.61
CA TYR A 229 -5.54 0.71 -18.36
C TYR A 229 -5.06 -0.38 -17.41
N ALA A 230 -4.77 0.01 -16.18
CA ALA A 230 -4.49 -0.91 -15.09
C ALA A 230 -4.91 -0.30 -13.76
N ALA A 231 -5.48 -1.12 -12.88
CA ALA A 231 -5.93 -0.70 -11.56
C ALA A 231 -5.77 -1.82 -10.54
N ASN A 232 -5.59 -1.46 -9.27
CA ASN A 232 -5.73 -2.39 -8.17
C ASN A 232 -7.18 -2.93 -8.16
N VAL A 233 -7.38 -4.24 -7.92
CA VAL A 233 -8.71 -4.88 -7.86
C VAL A 233 -9.63 -4.18 -6.84
N GLU A 234 -9.03 -3.57 -5.83
CA GLU A 234 -9.70 -2.76 -4.81
C GLU A 234 -10.46 -1.57 -5.43
N LEU A 235 -9.94 -0.95 -6.49
CA LEU A 235 -10.55 0.18 -7.19
C LEU A 235 -11.22 -0.20 -8.53
N ALA A 236 -10.65 -1.16 -9.27
CA ALA A 236 -11.02 -1.48 -10.65
C ALA A 236 -12.56 -1.56 -10.88
N PRO A 237 -13.16 -0.75 -11.77
CA PRO A 237 -14.60 -0.70 -11.94
C PRO A 237 -15.10 -1.99 -12.59
N VAL A 238 -16.30 -2.42 -12.19
CA VAL A 238 -17.02 -3.51 -12.84
C VAL A 238 -18.03 -2.90 -13.79
N ILE A 239 -17.68 -2.84 -15.08
CA ILE A 239 -18.59 -2.35 -16.13
C ILE A 239 -19.60 -3.45 -16.42
N ARG A 240 -20.87 -3.21 -16.06
CA ARG A 240 -21.97 -4.11 -16.45
C ARG A 240 -22.22 -3.97 -17.94
N SER A 241 -22.36 -5.09 -18.65
CA SER A 241 -22.83 -5.08 -20.04
C SER A 241 -24.17 -4.36 -20.13
N SER A 242 -24.32 -3.48 -21.14
CA SER A 242 -25.54 -2.71 -21.39
C SER A 242 -26.74 -3.57 -21.79
N ASN A 243 -26.48 -4.81 -22.24
CA ASN A 243 -27.48 -5.86 -22.37
C ASN A 243 -27.20 -6.93 -21.32
N PRO A 244 -27.74 -6.82 -20.09
CA PRO A 244 -27.89 -8.01 -19.28
C PRO A 244 -28.73 -8.99 -20.12
N GLN A 245 -28.24 -10.22 -20.30
CA GLN A 245 -29.15 -11.32 -20.58
C GLN A 245 -30.06 -11.42 -19.37
N ILE A 246 -31.12 -10.61 -19.36
CA ILE A 246 -32.26 -10.82 -18.49
C ILE A 246 -32.81 -12.14 -19.02
N THR A 247 -32.44 -13.23 -18.37
CA THR A 247 -33.16 -14.49 -18.53
C THR A 247 -34.62 -14.12 -18.32
N GLU A 248 -35.45 -14.40 -19.33
CA GLU A 248 -36.87 -14.03 -19.33
C GLU A 248 -37.42 -14.30 -17.94
N SER A 249 -37.94 -13.26 -17.29
CA SER A 249 -38.50 -13.35 -15.96
C SER A 249 -39.73 -14.24 -16.03
N VAL A 250 -39.54 -15.54 -15.94
CA VAL A 250 -40.62 -16.47 -15.68
C VAL A 250 -41.15 -16.05 -14.32
N ASN A 251 -42.40 -15.60 -14.29
CA ASN A 251 -43.08 -15.07 -13.12
C ASN A 251 -43.33 -16.20 -12.12
N HIS A 252 -42.26 -16.71 -11.52
CA HIS A 252 -42.30 -17.74 -10.50
C HIS A 252 -42.76 -17.09 -9.21
N GLN A 253 -43.88 -17.59 -8.68
CA GLN A 253 -44.31 -17.24 -7.34
C GLN A 253 -43.22 -17.65 -6.35
N SER A 254 -42.81 -16.75 -5.45
CA SER A 254 -41.75 -17.02 -4.48
C SER A 254 -42.19 -18.15 -3.54
N THR A 255 -41.49 -19.30 -3.60
CA THR A 255 -41.75 -20.44 -2.71
C THR A 255 -40.64 -20.59 -1.68
N LYS A 256 -41.02 -20.83 -0.42
CA LYS A 256 -40.04 -21.15 0.64
C LYS A 256 -39.60 -22.62 0.52
N VAL A 257 -38.30 -22.84 0.38
CA VAL A 257 -37.67 -24.17 0.40
C VAL A 257 -36.93 -24.36 1.72
N ILE A 258 -37.06 -25.54 2.33
CA ILE A 258 -36.35 -25.86 3.58
C ILE A 258 -34.94 -26.37 3.22
N THR A 259 -33.89 -25.68 3.65
CA THR A 259 -32.47 -25.99 3.37
C THR A 259 -31.72 -26.36 4.66
N PRO A 260 -31.98 -27.53 5.26
CA PRO A 260 -31.47 -27.87 6.59
C PRO A 260 -29.94 -28.07 6.56
N GLY A 261 -29.22 -27.35 7.42
CA GLY A 261 -27.77 -27.47 7.56
C GLY A 261 -26.95 -26.95 6.36
N LYS A 262 -27.56 -26.16 5.46
CA LYS A 262 -26.87 -25.53 4.32
C LYS A 262 -26.66 -24.05 4.64
N CYS A 263 -25.40 -23.62 4.78
CA CYS A 263 -25.04 -22.29 5.28
C CYS A 263 -24.16 -21.49 4.30
N SER A 264 -23.46 -22.17 3.39
CA SER A 264 -22.63 -21.54 2.35
C SER A 264 -23.32 -21.52 1.00
N VAL A 265 -22.88 -20.61 0.12
CA VAL A 265 -23.35 -20.57 -1.27
C VAL A 265 -23.21 -21.93 -1.93
N LYS A 266 -22.03 -22.56 -1.80
CA LYS A 266 -21.72 -23.87 -2.38
C LYS A 266 -22.74 -24.93 -1.94
N GLU A 267 -23.00 -25.01 -0.64
CA GLU A 267 -23.94 -25.99 -0.08
C GLU A 267 -25.38 -25.77 -0.56
N VAL A 268 -25.81 -24.51 -0.70
CA VAL A 268 -27.16 -24.18 -1.16
C VAL A 268 -27.30 -24.43 -2.66
N THR A 269 -26.31 -24.07 -3.47
CA THR A 269 -26.30 -24.30 -4.93
C THR A 269 -26.29 -25.78 -5.26
N GLU A 270 -25.50 -26.58 -4.54
CA GLU A 270 -25.47 -28.04 -4.70
C GLU A 270 -26.80 -28.69 -4.28
N PHE A 271 -27.43 -28.19 -3.21
CA PHE A 271 -28.70 -28.72 -2.72
C PHE A 271 -29.89 -28.38 -3.62
N LEU A 272 -29.92 -27.18 -4.20
CA LEU A 272 -31.00 -26.70 -5.07
C LEU A 272 -30.76 -26.99 -6.55
N GLU A 273 -29.60 -27.56 -6.91
CA GLU A 273 -29.19 -27.82 -8.29
C GLU A 273 -29.20 -26.56 -9.18
N ILE A 274 -28.83 -25.41 -8.61
CA ILE A 274 -28.72 -24.12 -9.30
C ILE A 274 -27.28 -23.64 -9.34
N SER A 275 -26.97 -22.73 -10.27
CA SER A 275 -25.67 -22.07 -10.30
C SER A 275 -25.60 -20.87 -9.35
N ALA A 276 -24.40 -20.52 -8.89
CA ALA A 276 -24.20 -19.46 -7.90
C ALA A 276 -24.63 -18.06 -8.39
N ASP A 277 -24.73 -17.84 -9.70
CA ASP A 277 -25.25 -16.60 -10.28
C ASP A 277 -26.78 -16.41 -10.08
N HIS A 278 -27.50 -17.46 -9.71
CA HIS A 278 -28.93 -17.42 -9.34
C HIS A 278 -29.16 -17.21 -7.84
N LEU A 279 -28.09 -17.13 -7.04
CA LEU A 279 -28.16 -16.92 -5.60
C LEU A 279 -27.79 -15.48 -5.24
N VAL A 280 -28.44 -14.93 -4.21
CA VAL A 280 -28.08 -13.63 -3.63
C VAL A 280 -27.50 -13.86 -2.23
N LYS A 281 -26.23 -13.48 -2.04
CA LYS A 281 -25.59 -13.37 -0.72
C LYS A 281 -26.04 -12.08 -0.06
N THR A 282 -26.58 -12.20 1.15
CA THR A 282 -26.89 -11.06 2.01
C THR A 282 -25.87 -11.00 3.14
N LEU A 283 -25.07 -9.94 3.16
CA LEU A 283 -24.05 -9.69 4.16
C LEU A 283 -24.51 -8.55 5.06
N ILE A 284 -24.56 -8.78 6.37
CA ILE A 284 -24.89 -7.74 7.35
C ILE A 284 -23.58 -7.13 7.86
N MET A 285 -23.36 -5.87 7.49
CA MET A 285 -22.18 -5.08 7.85
C MET A 285 -22.57 -4.02 8.88
N VAL A 286 -21.60 -3.47 9.60
CA VAL A 286 -21.77 -2.29 10.46
C VAL A 286 -20.88 -1.18 9.92
N ALA A 287 -21.49 -0.04 9.59
CA ALA A 287 -20.83 1.17 9.11
C ALA A 287 -21.23 2.32 10.02
N ASP A 288 -20.27 2.90 10.75
CA ASP A 288 -20.49 3.94 11.78
C ASP A 288 -21.65 3.59 12.73
N ASP A 289 -21.56 2.42 13.36
CA ASP A 289 -22.56 1.86 14.28
C ASP A 289 -23.97 1.63 13.69
N ARG A 290 -24.13 1.79 12.37
CA ARG A 290 -25.39 1.51 11.65
C ARG A 290 -25.30 0.18 10.89
N PRO A 291 -26.27 -0.74 11.07
CA PRO A 291 -26.29 -1.98 10.31
C PRO A 291 -26.69 -1.71 8.86
N VAL A 292 -25.97 -2.31 7.91
CA VAL A 292 -26.21 -2.22 6.46
C VAL A 292 -26.29 -3.63 5.88
N ALA A 293 -27.35 -3.93 5.14
CA ALA A 293 -27.46 -5.18 4.39
C ALA A 293 -26.92 -4.99 2.97
N VAL A 294 -25.90 -5.75 2.61
CA VAL A 294 -25.26 -5.72 1.29
C VAL A 294 -25.65 -6.98 0.53
N LEU A 295 -26.28 -6.80 -0.63
CA LEU A 295 -26.74 -7.89 -1.48
C LEU A 295 -25.82 -8.01 -2.70
N ILE A 296 -25.18 -9.16 -2.85
CA ILE A 296 -24.33 -9.49 -4.00
C ILE A 296 -24.70 -10.85 -4.57
N ARG A 297 -24.36 -11.07 -5.84
CA ARG A 297 -24.57 -12.37 -6.50
C ARG A 297 -23.70 -13.45 -5.84
N GLY A 298 -24.16 -14.71 -5.82
CA GLY A 298 -23.53 -15.79 -5.06
C GLY A 298 -22.09 -16.10 -5.47
N ASP A 299 -21.75 -15.84 -6.73
CA ASP A 299 -20.42 -15.99 -7.33
C ASP A 299 -19.53 -14.74 -7.24
N HIS A 300 -20.00 -13.64 -6.63
CA HIS A 300 -19.22 -12.42 -6.41
C HIS A 300 -18.75 -12.31 -4.97
N GLU A 301 -17.61 -11.69 -4.72
CA GLU A 301 -17.16 -11.35 -3.36
C GLU A 301 -17.32 -9.86 -3.05
N LEU A 302 -17.59 -9.55 -1.79
CA LEU A 302 -17.70 -8.16 -1.34
C LEU A 302 -16.33 -7.50 -1.35
N ASN A 303 -16.23 -6.38 -2.06
CA ASN A 303 -15.11 -5.47 -1.94
C ASN A 303 -15.45 -4.41 -0.87
N ASN A 304 -14.77 -4.48 0.27
CA ASN A 304 -15.03 -3.59 1.41
C ASN A 304 -14.65 -2.13 1.13
N ILE A 305 -13.64 -1.87 0.29
CA ILE A 305 -13.19 -0.52 -0.05
C ILE A 305 -14.24 0.18 -0.92
N LYS A 306 -14.75 -0.51 -1.94
CA LYS A 306 -15.87 -0.01 -2.75
C LYS A 306 -17.13 0.24 -1.93
N LEU A 307 -17.41 -0.61 -0.95
CA LEU A 307 -18.53 -0.41 -0.03
C LEU A 307 -18.35 0.85 0.82
N LYS A 308 -17.15 1.04 1.40
CA LYS A 308 -16.79 2.25 2.16
C LYS A 308 -17.00 3.52 1.34
N HIS A 309 -16.47 3.54 0.11
CA HIS A 309 -16.65 4.67 -0.80
C HIS A 309 -18.11 4.94 -1.15
N LEU A 310 -18.90 3.88 -1.39
CA LEU A 310 -20.33 3.99 -1.67
C LEU A 310 -21.10 4.58 -0.48
N LEU A 311 -20.70 4.24 0.74
CA LEU A 311 -21.35 4.69 1.98
C LEU A 311 -20.81 6.04 2.48
N GLY A 312 -19.64 6.49 1.99
CA GLY A 312 -18.99 7.71 2.43
C GLY A 312 -18.38 7.61 3.83
N VAL A 313 -17.90 6.42 4.22
CA VAL A 313 -17.32 6.10 5.54
C VAL A 313 -15.95 5.46 5.42
#